data_AF-A0A6P0ZX82-F1
#
_entry.id   AF-A0A6P0ZX82-F1
#
_cell.length_a   1.000
_cell.length_b   1.000
_cell.length_c   1.000
_cell.angle_alpha   90.00
_cell.angle_beta   90.00
_cell.angle_gamma   90.00
#
_symmetry.space_group_name_H-M   'P 1'
#
loop_
_entity.id
_entity.type
_entity.pdbx_description
1 polymer ?
#
loop_
_entity_poly.entity_id
_entity_poly.type
_entity_poly.pdbx_seq_one_letter_code
_entity_poly.pdbx_strand_id
1 'polypeptide(L)'
;MEEIYIKINGCEYYVQDSRNGNDSVILLHGWPDDSSLWRFQIPALIQSGYRVICLDWLGHGQSEKTEDLNKYTLASLSADVIGLMDALNLEKAHCIAHDYGAHTHTHTHTRTYTYTHRENKNSLKSMQTKTQLTFFKTTTTTKQ
;
A
#
# COMPACT_ATOMS: atom_id res chain seq x y z
N MET A 1 14.47 3.85 -3.47
CA MET A 1 13.07 4.19 -3.77
C MET A 1 13.06 5.58 -4.35
N GLU A 2 12.21 5.86 -5.32
CA GLU A 2 11.94 7.22 -5.78
C GLU A 2 10.81 7.82 -4.94
N GLU A 3 10.96 9.09 -4.57
CA GLU A 3 9.98 9.82 -3.76
C GLU A 3 9.09 10.64 -4.68
N ILE A 4 7.78 10.40 -4.61
CA ILE A 4 6.80 11.06 -5.48
C ILE A 4 5.61 11.54 -4.65
N TYR A 5 4.98 12.62 -5.12
CA TYR A 5 3.75 13.15 -4.57
C TYR A 5 2.60 12.88 -5.52
N ILE A 6 1.53 12.28 -5.02
CA ILE A 6 0.37 11.88 -5.82
C ILE A 6 -0.89 12.49 -5.23
N LYS A 7 -1.71 13.11 -6.10
CA LYS A 7 -3.04 13.58 -5.71
C LYS A 7 -4.06 12.45 -5.80
N ILE A 8 -4.66 12.12 -4.66
CA ILE A 8 -5.63 11.04 -4.51
C ILE A 8 -6.84 11.59 -3.77
N ASN A 9 -8.04 11.44 -4.34
CA ASN A 9 -9.30 11.86 -3.71
C ASN A 9 -9.30 13.31 -3.16
N GLY A 10 -8.54 14.20 -3.82
CA GLY A 10 -8.44 15.63 -3.46
C GLY A 10 -7.37 15.98 -2.42
N CYS A 11 -6.58 15.00 -1.94
CA CYS A 11 -5.46 15.22 -1.02
C CYS A 11 -4.14 14.77 -1.64
N GLU A 12 -3.03 15.32 -1.18
CA GLU A 12 -1.69 14.98 -1.64
C GLU A 12 -1.00 13.95 -0.71
N TYR A 13 -0.53 12.87 -1.31
CA TYR A 13 0.13 11.78 -0.60
C TYR A 13 1.59 11.69 -1.02
N TYR A 14 2.45 11.52 -0.03
CA TYR A 14 3.82 11.11 -0.22
C TYR A 14 3.89 9.60 -0.43
N VAL A 15 4.59 9.21 -1.48
CA VAL A 15 4.76 7.81 -1.88
C VAL A 15 6.23 7.55 -2.20
N GLN A 16 6.76 6.44 -1.69
CA GLN A 16 8.04 5.90 -2.12
C GLN A 16 7.81 4.73 -3.06
N ASP A 17 8.33 4.78 -4.28
CA ASP A 17 8.10 3.78 -5.32
C ASP A 17 9.43 3.25 -5.86
N SER A 18 9.60 1.92 -5.90
CA SER A 18 10.79 1.30 -6.51
C SER A 18 10.78 1.33 -8.03
N ARG A 19 9.67 1.76 -8.65
CA ARG A 19 9.37 1.87 -10.10
C ARG A 19 9.29 0.55 -10.85
N ASN A 20 10.17 -0.39 -10.56
CA ASN A 20 10.34 -1.62 -11.32
C ASN A 20 10.09 -2.87 -10.45
N GLY A 21 9.57 -3.92 -11.09
CA GLY A 21 9.33 -5.24 -10.51
C GLY A 21 8.26 -6.01 -11.28
N ASN A 22 8.19 -7.33 -11.11
CA ASN A 22 7.26 -8.20 -11.83
C ASN A 22 5.84 -8.11 -11.28
N ASP A 23 5.73 -8.04 -9.95
CA ASP A 23 4.47 -7.86 -9.22
C ASP A 23 4.62 -6.67 -8.27
N SER A 24 3.51 -5.97 -7.98
CA SER A 24 3.52 -4.80 -7.07
C SER A 24 3.12 -5.18 -5.64
N VAL A 25 3.79 -4.57 -4.66
CA VAL A 25 3.48 -4.69 -3.23
C VAL A 25 3.30 -3.29 -2.66
N ILE A 26 2.13 -3.03 -2.08
CA ILE A 26 1.81 -1.80 -1.35
C ILE A 26 2.03 -2.06 0.14
N LEU A 27 2.84 -1.21 0.77
CA LEU A 27 3.14 -1.25 2.19
C LEU A 27 2.40 -0.09 2.89
N LEU A 28 1.54 -0.44 3.85
CA LEU A 28 0.70 0.49 4.59
C LEU A 28 1.10 0.48 6.07
N HIS A 29 1.62 1.61 6.57
CA HIS A 29 2.03 1.72 7.97
C HIS A 29 0.83 1.84 8.93
N GLY A 30 1.08 1.75 10.24
CA GLY A 30 0.08 1.95 11.29
C GLY A 30 0.24 3.31 11.98
N TRP A 31 -0.45 3.50 13.10
CA TRP A 31 -0.24 4.67 13.96
C TRP A 31 0.69 4.29 15.12
N PRO A 32 1.62 5.15 15.55
CA PRO A 32 1.96 6.50 15.07
C PRO A 32 3.13 6.49 14.07
N ASP A 33 3.25 5.45 13.24
CA ASP A 33 4.38 5.24 12.35
C ASP A 33 4.26 6.04 11.04
N ASP A 34 5.29 5.93 10.18
CA ASP A 34 5.31 6.36 8.79
C ASP A 34 5.95 5.28 7.89
N SER A 35 6.15 5.58 6.60
CA SER A 35 6.79 4.66 5.64
C SER A 35 8.17 4.13 6.06
N SER A 36 8.90 4.81 6.95
CA SER A 36 10.21 4.36 7.45
C SER A 36 10.14 3.06 8.27
N LEU A 37 8.95 2.67 8.73
CA LEU A 37 8.69 1.37 9.38
C LEU A 37 9.20 0.20 8.52
N TRP A 38 9.07 0.32 7.20
CA TRP A 38 9.34 -0.75 6.25
C TRP A 38 10.80 -0.82 5.77
N ARG A 39 11.69 0.03 6.28
CA ARG A 39 13.09 0.16 5.83
C ARG A 39 13.87 -1.16 5.76
N PHE A 40 13.52 -2.14 6.59
CA PHE A 40 14.18 -3.45 6.60
C PHE A 40 13.51 -4.47 5.66
N GLN A 41 12.23 -4.32 5.35
CA GLN A 41 11.49 -5.21 4.46
C GLN A 41 11.66 -4.80 2.99
N ILE A 42 11.77 -3.50 2.71
CA ILE A 42 11.90 -2.95 1.36
C ILE A 42 13.05 -3.62 0.57
N PRO A 43 14.29 -3.72 1.08
CA PRO A 43 15.39 -4.32 0.32
C PRO A 43 15.14 -5.79 -0.02
N ALA A 44 14.56 -6.56 0.91
CA ALA A 44 14.27 -7.98 0.71
C ALA A 44 13.18 -8.20 -0.34
N LEU A 45 12.15 -7.35 -0.35
CA LEU A 45 11.07 -7.40 -1.35
C LEU A 45 11.57 -7.03 -2.74
N ILE A 46 12.36 -5.95 -2.86
CA ILE A 46 12.97 -5.54 -4.13
C ILE A 46 13.91 -6.65 -4.66
N GLN A 47 14.75 -7.22 -3.80
CA GLN A 47 15.64 -8.32 -4.18
C GLN A 47 14.87 -9.56 -4.65
N SER A 48 13.66 -9.77 -4.14
CA SER A 48 12.76 -10.85 -4.56
C SER A 48 12.02 -10.54 -5.88
N GLY A 49 12.26 -9.38 -6.50
CA GLY A 49 11.70 -8.98 -7.80
C GLY A 49 10.37 -8.23 -7.73
N TYR A 50 9.93 -7.80 -6.55
CA TYR A 50 8.71 -7.00 -6.40
C TYR A 50 8.96 -5.51 -6.63
N ARG A 51 7.98 -4.83 -7.25
CA ARG A 51 7.86 -3.38 -7.19
C ARG A 51 7.29 -3.03 -5.84
N VAL A 52 8.03 -2.29 -5.04
CA VAL A 52 7.62 -1.89 -3.69
C VAL A 52 7.09 -0.47 -3.74
N ILE A 53 5.93 -0.24 -3.12
CA ILE A 53 5.27 1.05 -3.03
C ILE A 53 4.94 1.27 -1.56
N CYS A 54 5.45 2.33 -0.95
CA CYS A 54 5.13 2.72 0.42
C CYS A 54 4.36 4.03 0.38
N LEU A 55 3.21 4.07 1.05
CA LEU A 55 2.38 5.26 1.19
C LEU A 55 2.49 5.78 2.62
N ASP A 56 2.69 7.08 2.79
CA ASP A 56 2.39 7.74 4.07
C ASP A 56 0.89 8.06 4.12
N TRP A 57 0.18 7.62 5.16
CA TRP A 57 -1.22 7.99 5.37
C TRP A 57 -1.38 9.49 5.57
N LEU A 58 -2.57 10.04 5.28
CA LEU A 58 -2.87 11.42 5.66
C LEU A 58 -2.59 11.65 7.14
N GLY A 59 -2.12 12.84 7.48
CA GLY A 59 -1.72 13.19 8.84
C GLY A 59 -0.34 12.66 9.24
N HIS A 60 0.28 11.76 8.47
CA HIS A 60 1.54 11.10 8.81
C HIS A 60 2.65 11.44 7.82
N GLY A 61 3.90 11.32 8.31
CA GLY A 61 5.11 11.55 7.53
C GLY A 61 5.04 12.82 6.68
N GLN A 62 5.29 12.66 5.37
CA GLN A 62 5.31 13.75 4.39
C GLN A 62 3.97 13.96 3.65
N SER A 63 2.95 13.14 3.92
CA SER A 63 1.62 13.34 3.35
C SER A 63 0.90 14.54 3.94
N GLU A 64 -0.10 15.03 3.20
CA GLU A 64 -0.93 16.17 3.57
C GLU A 64 -1.61 15.94 4.94
N LYS A 65 -1.74 17.04 5.71
CA LYS A 65 -2.36 17.06 7.04
C LYS A 65 -3.61 17.93 6.98
N THR A 66 -4.67 17.37 6.42
CA THR A 66 -5.95 18.07 6.24
C THR A 66 -6.74 18.16 7.55
N GLU A 67 -7.51 19.23 7.73
CA GLU A 67 -8.41 19.41 8.87
C GLU A 67 -9.76 18.67 8.69
N ASP A 68 -10.06 18.20 7.47
CA ASP A 68 -11.29 17.47 7.19
C ASP A 68 -11.25 16.05 7.78
N LEU A 69 -11.91 15.88 8.94
CA LEU A 69 -11.99 14.61 9.65
C LEU A 69 -12.62 13.47 8.83
N ASN A 70 -13.45 13.79 7.82
CA ASN A 70 -14.05 12.76 6.96
C ASN A 70 -13.00 12.04 6.11
N LYS A 71 -11.82 12.63 5.91
CA LYS A 71 -10.71 12.01 5.17
C LYS A 71 -9.98 10.91 5.95
N TYR A 72 -10.16 10.85 7.27
CA TYR A 72 -9.48 9.87 8.13
C TYR A 72 -10.35 8.66 8.48
N THR A 73 -11.54 8.53 7.88
CA THR A 73 -12.39 7.36 8.10
C THR A 73 -11.82 6.12 7.43
N LEU A 74 -12.14 4.95 7.98
CA LEU A 74 -11.84 3.64 7.40
C LEU A 74 -12.19 3.57 5.90
N ALA A 75 -13.38 4.03 5.54
CA ALA A 75 -13.86 4.01 4.16
C ALA A 75 -13.03 4.93 3.24
N SER A 76 -12.66 6.12 3.73
CA SER A 76 -11.81 7.05 2.99
C SER A 76 -10.41 6.47 2.75
N LEU A 77 -9.78 5.92 3.79
CA LEU A 77 -8.45 5.31 3.67
C LEU A 77 -8.44 4.11 2.72
N SER A 78 -9.49 3.28 2.72
CA SER A 78 -9.65 2.23 1.70
C SER A 78 -9.81 2.80 0.27
N ALA A 79 -10.57 3.89 0.12
CA ALA A 79 -10.73 4.56 -1.16
C ALA A 79 -9.42 5.20 -1.65
N ASP A 80 -8.55 5.64 -0.75
CA ASP A 80 -7.25 6.20 -1.06
C ASP A 80 -6.29 5.15 -1.60
N VAL A 81 -6.31 3.93 -1.04
CA VAL A 81 -5.52 2.81 -1.60
C VAL A 81 -5.96 2.48 -3.03
N ILE A 82 -7.26 2.49 -3.30
CA ILE A 82 -7.79 2.30 -4.66
C ILE A 82 -7.35 3.45 -5.57
N GLY A 83 -7.43 4.69 -5.10
CA GLY A 83 -6.99 5.85 -5.88
C GLY A 83 -5.47 5.86 -6.12
N LEU A 84 -4.66 5.34 -5.19
CA LEU A 84 -3.23 5.11 -5.39
C LEU A 84 -2.99 4.10 -6.50
N MET A 85 -3.72 2.99 -6.50
CA MET A 85 -3.62 1.97 -7.55
C MET A 85 -4.02 2.53 -8.91
N ASP A 86 -5.12 3.27 -8.99
CA ASP A 86 -5.57 3.94 -10.22
C ASP A 86 -4.50 4.95 -10.71
N ALA A 87 -3.92 5.77 -9.82
CA ALA A 87 -2.91 6.77 -10.17
C ALA A 87 -1.57 6.17 -10.65
N LEU A 88 -1.21 4.99 -10.14
CA LEU A 88 0.00 4.27 -10.52
C LEU A 88 -0.23 3.24 -11.65
N ASN A 89 -1.44 3.20 -12.23
CA ASN A 89 -1.88 2.22 -13.22
C ASN A 89 -1.63 0.76 -12.79
N LEU A 90 -1.95 0.45 -11.53
CA LEU A 90 -1.78 -0.88 -10.95
C LEU A 90 -3.08 -1.66 -11.08
N GLU A 91 -3.10 -2.66 -11.95
CA GLU A 91 -4.24 -3.57 -12.01
C GLU A 91 -4.35 -4.44 -10.76
N LYS A 92 -3.20 -4.88 -10.22
CA LYS A 92 -3.10 -5.77 -9.06
C LYS A 92 -1.89 -5.40 -8.20
N ALA A 93 -2.05 -5.50 -6.88
CA ALA A 93 -0.94 -5.39 -5.94
C ALA A 93 -1.18 -6.23 -4.68
N HIS A 94 -0.13 -6.85 -4.16
CA HIS A 94 -0.14 -7.41 -2.81
C HIS A 94 -0.20 -6.25 -1.80
N CYS A 95 -0.87 -6.43 -0.67
CA CYS A 95 -0.89 -5.40 0.37
C CYS A 95 -0.35 -5.98 1.68
N ILE A 96 0.59 -5.28 2.29
CA ILE A 96 1.10 -5.60 3.62
C ILE A 96 0.80 -4.38 4.48
N ALA A 97 0.09 -4.61 5.58
CA ALA A 97 -0.36 -3.54 6.44
C ALA A 97 -0.09 -3.85 7.93
N HIS A 98 0.21 -2.82 8.71
CA HIS A 98 0.46 -2.90 10.16
C HIS A 98 -0.55 -2.04 10.94
N ASP A 99 -1.06 -2.54 12.06
CA ASP A 99 -1.89 -1.79 13.03
C ASP A 99 -3.11 -1.03 12.43
N TYR A 100 -3.15 0.31 12.39
CA TYR A 100 -4.23 1.06 11.74
C TYR A 100 -4.28 0.77 10.24
N GLY A 101 -3.15 0.52 9.59
CA GLY A 101 -3.11 -0.02 8.23
C GLY A 101 -3.83 -1.37 8.12
N ALA A 102 -3.82 -2.18 9.18
CA ALA A 102 -4.53 -3.45 9.23
C ALA A 102 -6.02 -3.32 9.62
N HIS A 103 -6.38 -2.30 10.41
CA HIS A 103 -7.79 -1.94 10.67
C HIS A 103 -8.42 -1.30 9.43
N THR A 104 -7.66 -0.50 8.67
CA THR A 104 -8.08 0.03 7.36
C THR A 104 -8.31 -1.06 6.32
N HIS A 105 -7.58 -2.16 6.48
CA HIS A 105 -7.70 -3.38 5.69
C HIS A 105 -8.19 -4.57 6.51
N THR A 106 -9.29 -4.38 7.24
CA THR A 106 -10.10 -5.36 8.00
C THR A 106 -9.44 -6.45 8.86
N HIS A 107 -8.22 -6.98 8.69
CA HIS A 107 -7.61 -7.98 9.58
C HIS A 107 -6.08 -8.07 9.38
N THR A 108 -5.32 -7.97 10.46
CA THR A 108 -3.84 -8.00 10.56
C THR A 108 -3.20 -9.30 10.07
N HIS A 109 -3.00 -9.46 8.76
CA HIS A 109 -2.22 -10.54 8.13
C HIS A 109 -1.70 -10.03 6.78
N THR A 110 -0.51 -10.47 6.34
CA THR A 110 -0.07 -10.34 4.94
C THR A 110 -1.17 -10.93 4.04
N ARG A 111 -1.87 -10.07 3.29
CA ARG A 111 -2.94 -10.49 2.37
C ARG A 111 -2.59 -10.02 0.97
N THR A 112 -2.55 -10.98 0.06
CA THR A 112 -2.64 -10.65 -1.36
C THR A 112 -4.03 -10.12 -1.62
N TYR A 113 -4.15 -8.89 -2.11
CA TYR A 113 -5.41 -8.38 -2.62
C TYR A 113 -5.32 -8.39 -4.15
N THR A 114 -6.41 -8.73 -4.82
CA THR A 114 -6.47 -8.57 -6.27
C THR A 114 -7.54 -7.53 -6.51
N TYR A 115 -7.09 -6.29 -6.70
CA TYR A 115 -7.92 -5.33 -7.42
C TYR A 115 -8.08 -5.88 -8.85
N THR A 116 -9.24 -5.71 -9.43
CA THR A 116 -9.46 -6.04 -10.83
C THR A 116 -10.23 -4.88 -11.40
N HIS A 117 -9.53 -4.04 -12.15
CA HIS A 117 -10.15 -2.97 -12.89
C HIS A 117 -11.01 -3.59 -14.00
N ARG A 118 -12.31 -3.78 -13.77
CA ARG A 118 -13.25 -4.12 -14.84
C ARG A 118 -13.67 -2.82 -15.48
N GLU A 119 -13.11 -2.52 -16.65
CA GLU A 119 -13.69 -1.52 -17.55
C GLU A 119 -15.12 -1.94 -17.91
N ASN A 120 -16.10 -1.39 -17.21
CA ASN A 120 -17.44 -1.28 -17.77
C ASN A 120 -18.12 -0.06 -17.17
N LYS A 121 -18.48 0.89 -18.02
CA LYS A 121 -18.92 2.27 -17.73
C LYS A 121 -20.19 2.41 -16.87
N ASN A 122 -20.62 1.40 -16.13
CA ASN A 122 -21.83 1.42 -15.29
C ASN A 122 -21.82 0.42 -14.10
N SER A 123 -20.67 -0.10 -13.65
CA SER A 123 -20.64 -1.12 -12.58
C SER A 123 -19.73 -0.71 -11.42
N LEU A 124 -20.26 -0.84 -10.20
CA LEU A 124 -19.57 -0.65 -8.90
C LEU A 124 -18.13 -1.18 -8.93
N LYS A 125 -17.16 -0.35 -8.52
CA LYS A 125 -15.77 -0.75 -8.26
C LYS A 125 -15.77 -1.69 -7.05
N SER A 126 -15.55 -2.99 -7.25
CA SER A 126 -15.47 -3.97 -6.15
C SER A 126 -14.04 -4.43 -5.95
N MET A 127 -13.44 -4.12 -4.79
CA MET A 127 -12.20 -4.73 -4.35
C MET A 127 -12.49 -6.19 -3.97
N GLN A 128 -11.89 -7.15 -4.67
CA GLN A 128 -12.04 -8.57 -4.29
C GLN A 128 -10.86 -9.01 -3.42
N THR A 129 -11.18 -9.45 -2.21
CA THR A 129 -10.26 -10.11 -1.30
C THR A 129 -10.08 -11.55 -1.73
N LYS A 130 -8.89 -11.90 -2.25
CA LYS A 130 -8.48 -13.30 -2.45
C LYS A 130 -7.32 -13.61 -1.52
N THR A 131 -7.60 -14.25 -0.39
CA THR A 131 -6.55 -14.64 0.56
C THR A 131 -5.61 -15.65 -0.10
N GLN A 132 -4.38 -15.22 -0.42
CA GLN A 132 -3.26 -16.11 -0.71
C GLN A 132 -2.20 -15.86 0.36
N LEU A 133 -1.95 -16.87 1.18
CA LEU A 133 -1.03 -16.81 2.31
C LEU A 133 0.40 -17.03 1.78
N THR A 134 1.14 -15.96 1.57
CA THR A 134 2.55 -16.04 1.14
C THR A 134 3.44 -15.87 2.37
N PHE A 135 4.07 -16.95 2.81
CA PHE A 135 5.07 -16.91 3.87
C PHE A 135 6.42 -16.44 3.29
N PHE A 136 6.88 -15.25 3.69
CA PHE A 136 8.25 -14.84 3.43
C PHE A 136 9.16 -15.49 4.47
N LYS A 137 9.95 -16.49 4.06
CA LYS A 137 11.06 -16.98 4.89
C LYS A 137 12.21 -15.97 4.78
N THR A 138 12.53 -15.30 5.89
CA THR A 138 13.80 -14.59 6.01
C THR A 138 14.90 -15.64 6.16
N THR A 139 15.59 -15.99 5.08
CA THR A 139 16.84 -16.75 5.20
C THR A 139 17.92 -15.79 5.66
N THR A 140 18.18 -15.77 6.97
CA THR A 140 19.43 -15.26 7.53
C THR A 140 20.55 -16.20 7.09
N THR A 141 21.24 -15.85 6.02
CA THR A 141 22.49 -16.51 5.63
C THR A 141 23.59 -16.03 6.56
N THR A 142 23.80 -16.72 7.68
CA THR A 142 25.02 -16.59 8.47
C THR A 142 26.15 -17.19 7.65
N LYS A 143 27.08 -16.37 7.15
CA LYS A 143 28.34 -16.86 6.57
C LYS A 143 29.17 -17.50 7.68
N GLN A 144 29.69 -18.71 7.40
CA GLN A 144 30.69 -19.41 8.21
C GLN A 144 31.99 -18.61 8.30
#